data_AF-W7VT18-F1
#
_entry.id   AF-W7VT18-F1
#
_cell.length_a   1.000
_cell.length_b   1.000
_cell.length_c   1.000
_cell.angle_alpha   90.00
_cell.angle_beta   90.00
_cell.angle_gamma   90.00
#
_symmetry.space_group_name_H-M   'P 1'
#
loop_
_entity.id
_entity.type
_entity.pdbx_description
1 polymer ?
#
loop_
_entity_poly.entity_id
_entity_poly.type
_entity_poly.pdbx_seq_one_letter_code
_entity_poly.pdbx_strand_id
1 'polypeptide(L)'
;MFTAPLHGFRNVDDYWDRGSAKPQLARIRIPALVLNARNDPFVPAACLPLPHEVGRHVTLWQPAQGGHVGFPRGGFPGEVLGLPEAVMNWVRHGAGVV
;
A
#
# COMPACT_ATOMS: atom_id res chain seq x y z
N MET A 1 -25.82 5.66 10.49
CA MET A 1 -24.39 5.34 10.80
C MET A 1 -24.24 5.28 12.31
N PHE A 2 -23.98 4.11 12.88
CA PHE A 2 -24.06 3.88 14.34
C PHE A 2 -22.67 3.71 15.00
N THR A 3 -21.60 3.64 14.22
CA THR A 3 -20.24 3.30 14.70
C THR A 3 -19.39 4.51 15.12
N ALA A 4 -19.51 5.67 14.48
CA ALA A 4 -18.57 6.78 14.70
C ALA A 4 -18.64 7.38 16.14
N PRO A 5 -19.81 7.74 16.69
CA PRO A 5 -19.86 8.32 18.04
C PRO A 5 -19.50 7.33 19.14
N LEU A 6 -19.78 6.03 18.92
CA LEU A 6 -19.54 4.97 19.92
C LEU A 6 -18.05 4.73 20.20
N HIS A 7 -17.20 5.07 19.23
CA HIS A 7 -15.74 4.89 19.31
C HIS A 7 -14.96 6.21 19.39
N GLY A 8 -15.63 7.32 19.75
CA GLY A 8 -14.97 8.61 19.94
C GLY A 8 -14.53 9.30 18.64
N PHE A 9 -15.17 8.97 17.52
CA PHE A 9 -15.03 9.69 16.27
C PHE A 9 -16.19 10.68 16.11
N ARG A 10 -15.85 11.89 15.63
CA ARG A 10 -16.84 12.97 15.45
C ARG A 10 -17.86 12.64 14.38
N ASN A 11 -17.39 12.03 13.29
CA ASN A 11 -18.17 11.60 12.13
C ASN A 11 -17.34 10.58 11.34
N VAL A 12 -17.82 10.21 10.15
CA VAL A 12 -17.13 9.23 9.30
C VAL A 12 -15.87 9.79 8.66
N ASP A 13 -15.83 11.08 8.36
CA ASP A 13 -14.62 11.73 7.85
C ASP A 13 -13.52 11.73 8.92
N ASP A 14 -13.84 12.05 10.18
CA ASP A 14 -12.90 11.98 11.31
C ASP A 14 -12.38 10.55 11.54
N TYR A 15 -13.23 9.54 11.32
CA TYR A 15 -12.80 8.14 11.34
C TYR A 15 -11.80 7.84 10.22
N TRP A 16 -12.08 8.25 8.99
CA TRP A 16 -11.17 8.00 7.87
C TRP A 16 -9.88 8.79 7.98
N ASP A 17 -9.92 10.05 8.40
CA ASP A 17 -8.73 10.90 8.57
C ASP A 17 -7.76 10.31 9.61
N ARG A 18 -8.30 9.80 10.71
CA ARG A 18 -7.51 9.22 11.81
C ARG A 18 -7.14 7.76 11.58
N GLY A 19 -7.99 7.00 10.90
CA GLY A 19 -7.83 5.57 10.67
C GLY A 19 -7.03 5.22 9.41
N SER A 20 -6.90 6.14 8.47
CA SER A 20 -6.21 5.88 7.20
C SER A 20 -4.70 5.84 7.34
N ALA A 21 -4.08 4.88 6.65
CA ALA A 21 -2.62 4.76 6.61
C ALA A 21 -1.96 5.85 5.74
N LYS A 22 -2.60 6.28 4.65
CA LYS A 22 -2.02 7.19 3.64
C LYS A 22 -1.41 8.48 4.27
N PRO A 23 -2.11 9.23 5.15
CA PRO A 23 -1.53 10.41 5.79
C PRO A 23 -0.31 10.14 6.69
N GLN A 24 -0.15 8.90 7.17
CA GLN A 24 0.94 8.51 8.08
C GLN A 24 2.23 8.11 7.33
N LEU A 25 2.16 7.84 6.02
CA LEU A 25 3.31 7.36 5.24
C LEU A 25 4.48 8.35 5.24
N ALA A 26 4.20 9.65 5.26
CA ALA A 26 5.23 10.70 5.37
C ALA A 26 6.03 10.64 6.69
N ARG A 27 5.47 10.03 7.74
CA ARG A 27 6.06 9.97 9.08
C ARG A 27 6.97 8.75 9.27
N ILE A 28 6.98 7.80 8.34
CA ILE A 28 7.81 6.60 8.42
C ILE A 28 9.30 6.99 8.39
N ARG A 29 10.06 6.50 9.37
CA ARG A 29 11.49 6.81 9.57
C ARG A 29 12.43 5.63 9.32
N ILE A 30 11.88 4.45 9.03
CA ILE A 30 12.62 3.24 8.68
C ILE A 30 12.31 2.85 7.24
N PRO A 31 13.20 2.16 6.52
CA PRO A 31 12.89 1.65 5.19
C PRO A 31 11.58 0.87 5.18
N ALA A 32 10.64 1.26 4.33
CA ALA A 32 9.34 0.61 4.21
C ALA A 32 8.96 0.47 2.73
N LEU A 33 8.43 -0.69 2.37
CA LEU A 33 7.88 -0.97 1.05
C LEU A 33 6.36 -1.00 1.13
N VAL A 34 5.69 -0.18 0.32
CA VAL A 34 4.23 -0.15 0.19
C VAL A 34 3.86 -0.79 -1.15
N LEU A 35 2.99 -1.79 -1.10
CA LEU A 35 2.67 -2.69 -2.21
C LEU A 35 1.18 -2.57 -2.55
N ASN A 36 0.83 -2.09 -3.75
CA ASN A 36 -0.57 -1.99 -4.18
C ASN A 36 -0.71 -2.10 -5.70
N ALA A 37 -1.40 -3.11 -6.22
CA ALA A 37 -1.69 -3.15 -7.65
C ALA A 37 -2.74 -2.07 -8.00
N ARG A 38 -2.55 -1.38 -9.13
CA ARG A 38 -3.49 -0.32 -9.56
C ARG A 38 -4.84 -0.86 -10.03
N ASN A 39 -4.92 -2.15 -10.35
CA ASN A 39 -6.16 -2.84 -10.71
C ASN A 39 -6.78 -3.63 -9.55
N ASP A 40 -6.42 -3.31 -8.30
CA ASP A 40 -7.03 -3.91 -7.12
C ASP A 40 -8.54 -3.56 -7.06
N PRO A 41 -9.44 -4.56 -7.01
CA PRO A 41 -10.89 -4.32 -6.99
C PRO A 41 -11.40 -3.77 -5.65
N PHE A 42 -10.62 -3.86 -4.57
CA PHE A 42 -10.98 -3.37 -3.24
C PHE A 42 -10.33 -2.02 -2.92
N VAL A 43 -9.13 -1.76 -3.44
CA VAL A 43 -8.39 -0.51 -3.22
C VAL A 43 -8.22 0.23 -4.55
N PRO A 44 -9.11 1.20 -4.86
CA PRO A 44 -9.03 1.94 -6.12
C PRO A 44 -7.70 2.69 -6.27
N ALA A 45 -7.19 2.77 -7.50
CA ALA A 45 -5.95 3.48 -7.82
C ALA A 45 -5.94 4.94 -7.35
N ALA A 46 -7.10 5.61 -7.35
CA ALA A 46 -7.24 6.99 -6.89
C ALA A 46 -6.96 7.18 -5.39
N CYS A 47 -7.09 6.11 -4.60
CA CYS A 47 -6.81 6.13 -3.17
C CYS A 47 -5.32 5.91 -2.85
N LEU A 48 -4.53 5.48 -3.84
CA LEU A 48 -3.12 5.16 -3.62
C LEU A 48 -2.29 6.44 -3.37
N PRO A 49 -1.22 6.34 -2.57
CA PRO A 49 -0.30 7.45 -2.38
C PRO A 49 0.50 7.71 -3.65
N LEU A 50 0.71 8.98 -3.96
CA LEU A 50 1.65 9.47 -4.95
C LEU A 50 3.05 9.63 -4.33
N PRO A 51 4.12 9.64 -5.15
CA PRO A 51 5.48 9.76 -4.62
C PRO A 51 5.75 10.99 -3.74
N HIS A 52 5.04 12.10 -3.96
CA HIS A 52 5.18 13.31 -3.15
C HIS A 52 4.40 13.27 -1.82
N GLU A 53 3.52 12.29 -1.63
CA GLU A 53 2.70 12.12 -0.42
C GLU A 53 3.37 11.20 0.62
N VAL A 54 4.54 10.63 0.30
CA VAL A 54 5.26 9.70 1.17
C VAL A 54 6.63 10.24 1.58
N GLY A 55 7.16 9.70 2.68
CA GLY A 55 8.47 10.10 3.19
C GLY A 55 9.60 9.44 2.43
N ARG A 56 10.81 9.99 2.51
CA ARG A 56 12.02 9.47 1.83
C ARG A 56 12.39 8.00 2.14
N HIS A 57 11.87 7.42 3.22
CA HIS A 57 12.12 6.04 3.60
C HIS A 57 11.10 5.06 3.02
N VAL A 58 10.07 5.57 2.34
CA VAL A 58 9.00 4.78 1.75
C VAL A 58 9.28 4.56 0.27
N THR A 59 9.33 3.29 -0.13
CA THR A 59 9.33 2.88 -1.52
C THR A 59 7.92 2.45 -1.91
N LEU A 60 7.42 2.96 -3.03
CA LEU A 60 6.12 2.56 -3.58
C LEU A 60 6.32 1.55 -4.71
N TRP A 61 5.66 0.40 -4.61
CA TRP A 61 5.56 -0.56 -5.70
C TRP A 61 4.09 -0.74 -6.09
N GLN A 62 3.74 -0.14 -7.23
CA GLN A 62 2.37 -0.01 -7.68
C GLN A 62 2.19 -0.52 -9.13
N PRO A 63 2.30 -1.83 -9.38
CA PRO A 63 2.20 -2.36 -10.73
C PRO A 63 0.79 -2.11 -11.31
N ALA A 64 0.71 -1.97 -12.64
CA ALA A 64 -0.59 -1.77 -13.30
C ALA A 64 -1.55 -2.93 -13.06
N GLN A 65 -1.03 -4.16 -12.94
CA GLN A 65 -1.78 -5.38 -12.73
C GLN A 65 -1.20 -6.17 -11.55
N GLY A 66 -2.08 -6.89 -10.85
CA GLY A 66 -1.74 -7.76 -9.71
C GLY A 66 -2.91 -8.09 -8.80
N GLY A 67 -4.04 -7.38 -8.94
CA GLY A 67 -5.20 -7.60 -8.09
C GLY A 67 -4.88 -7.35 -6.61
N HIS A 68 -5.68 -7.94 -5.72
CA HIS A 68 -5.61 -7.64 -4.29
C HIS A 68 -4.55 -8.44 -3.52
N VAL A 69 -4.36 -9.72 -3.85
CA VAL A 69 -3.60 -10.66 -2.98
C VAL A 69 -2.39 -11.26 -3.69
N GLY A 70 -2.57 -11.81 -4.88
CA GLY A 70 -1.56 -12.69 -5.49
C GLY A 70 -0.50 -11.99 -6.33
N PHE A 71 -0.74 -10.75 -6.77
CA PHE A 71 0.10 -10.06 -7.76
C PHE A 71 0.49 -10.94 -8.97
N PRO A 72 -0.45 -11.71 -9.57
CA PRO A 72 -0.10 -12.58 -10.68
C PRO A 72 0.31 -11.75 -11.89
N ARG A 73 1.29 -12.24 -12.64
CA ARG A 73 1.72 -11.70 -13.92
C ARG A 73 1.29 -12.62 -15.06
N GLY A 74 1.05 -12.04 -16.23
CA GLY A 74 0.66 -12.79 -17.43
C GLY A 74 -0.79 -13.27 -17.42
N GLY A 75 -1.15 -14.05 -18.44
CA GLY A 75 -2.49 -14.65 -18.59
C GLY A 75 -2.65 -15.91 -17.73
N PHE A 76 -3.90 -16.34 -17.54
CA PHE A 76 -4.23 -17.57 -16.79
C PHE A 76 -3.42 -18.79 -17.30
N PRO A 77 -2.82 -19.61 -16.41
CA PRO A 77 -3.02 -19.65 -14.96
C PRO A 77 -2.27 -18.56 -14.15
N GLY A 78 -1.47 -17.72 -14.79
CA GLY A 78 -0.75 -16.60 -14.17
C GLY A 78 0.47 -17.03 -13.37
N GLU A 79 1.52 -16.20 -13.36
CA GLU A 79 2.73 -16.40 -12.56
C GLU A 79 2.64 -15.61 -11.25
N VAL A 80 2.73 -16.29 -10.10
CA VAL A 80 2.54 -15.69 -8.77
C VAL A 80 3.83 -15.23 -8.09
N LEU A 81 4.97 -15.25 -8.80
CA LEU A 81 6.26 -14.84 -8.25
C LEU A 81 6.45 -13.32 -8.22
N GLY A 82 5.54 -12.55 -8.80
CA GLY A 82 5.71 -11.10 -8.94
C GLY A 82 5.84 -10.34 -7.63
N LEU A 83 5.06 -10.71 -6.61
CA LEU A 83 5.17 -10.14 -5.26
C LEU A 83 6.46 -10.61 -4.53
N PRO A 84 6.72 -11.93 -4.41
CA PRO A 84 7.95 -12.43 -3.80
C PRO A 84 9.22 -11.80 -4.39
N GLU A 85 9.32 -11.70 -5.72
CA GLU A 85 10.46 -11.07 -6.37
C GLU A 85 10.61 -9.59 -6.01
N ALA A 86 9.52 -8.83 -6.03
CA ALA A 86 9.54 -7.41 -5.68
C ALA A 86 10.03 -7.20 -4.24
N VAL A 87 9.52 -8.00 -3.30
CA VAL A 87 9.91 -7.94 -1.88
C VAL A 87 11.38 -8.34 -1.72
N MET A 88 11.80 -9.47 -2.28
CA MET A 88 13.18 -9.96 -2.15
C MET A 88 14.20 -9.03 -2.82
N ASN A 89 13.83 -8.42 -3.95
CA ASN A 89 14.66 -7.41 -4.59
C ASN A 89 14.78 -6.17 -3.71
N TRP A 90 13.69 -5.69 -3.13
CA TRP A 90 13.73 -4.54 -2.23
C TRP A 90 14.52 -4.79 -0.95
N VAL A 91 14.38 -5.97 -0.33
CA VAL A 91 15.15 -6.33 0.87
C VAL A 91 16.66 -6.31 0.56
N ARG A 92 17.08 -6.92 -0.56
CA ARG A 92 18.48 -7.00 -0.96
C ARG A 92 19.14 -5.64 -1.28
N HIS A 93 18.38 -4.66 -1.77
CA HIS A 93 18.94 -3.42 -2.31
C HIS A 93 18.53 -2.15 -1.54
N GLY A 94 17.38 -2.16 -0.85
CA GLY A 94 16.72 -0.95 -0.33
C GLY A 94 16.50 -0.94 1.17
N ALA A 95 16.49 -2.10 1.84
CA ALA A 95 16.25 -2.16 3.29
C ALA A 95 17.52 -2.04 4.15
N GLY A 96 18.71 -2.07 3.54
CA GLY A 96 19.99 -2.06 4.26
C GLY A 96 20.27 -3.36 5.04
N VAL A 97 19.59 -4.46 4.71
CA VAL A 97 19.82 -5.78 5.30
C VAL A 97 20.85 -6.50 4.42
N VAL A 98 22.11 -6.48 4.87
CA VAL A 98 23.21 -7.30 4.32
C VAL A 98 23.35 -8.55 5.18
#